data_AF-A0A945SV86-F1
#
_entry.id   AF-A0A945SV86-F1
#
_cell.length_a   1.000
_cell.length_b   1.000
_cell.length_c   1.000
_cell.angle_alpha   90.00
_cell.angle_beta   90.00
_cell.angle_gamma   90.00
#
_symmetry.space_group_name_H-M   'P 1'
#
loop_
_entity.id
_entity.type
_entity.pdbx_description
1 polymer ?
#
loop_
_entity_poly.entity_id
_entity_poly.type
_entity_poly.pdbx_seq_one_letter_code
_entity_poly.pdbx_strand_id
1 'polypeptide(L)'
;MPGEPWRRAQTRLWMKRVDEFLHPGCTTVTFATANRKHFLETMTPEQREERYARNPNAERRAIQRDCIEHGLDAPRVGTVVKQYDEAFADMERQLDDMKWLSGRDFGLADICMIPYVNRLSLIAMDSLWTRNRPNVTDWFARVQARPSFQEAVTRWMTDDDHDRFIVPRDEVEGKLWEVLAV
;
A
#
# COMPACT_ATOMS: atom_id res chain seq x y z
N MET A 1 21.83 6.95 -4.78
CA MET A 1 21.47 6.58 -6.17
C MET A 1 22.56 5.70 -6.76
N PRO A 2 22.24 4.64 -7.51
CA PRO A 2 23.26 3.80 -8.15
C PRO A 2 24.18 4.60 -9.08
N GLY A 3 25.47 4.22 -9.09
CA GLY A 3 26.48 4.81 -9.97
C GLY A 3 26.21 4.49 -11.44
N GLU A 4 25.87 3.24 -11.74
CA GLU A 4 25.57 2.75 -13.08
C GLU A 4 24.31 3.43 -13.68
N PRO A 5 24.39 4.02 -14.90
CA PRO A 5 23.28 4.75 -15.50
C PRO A 5 22.00 3.92 -15.66
N TRP A 6 22.13 2.66 -16.08
CA TRP A 6 20.99 1.76 -16.26
C TRP A 6 20.26 1.49 -14.94
N ARG A 7 20.98 1.14 -13.87
CA ARG A 7 20.39 0.96 -12.53
C ARG A 7 19.75 2.22 -12.00
N ARG A 8 20.38 3.37 -12.27
CA ARG A 8 19.82 4.68 -11.89
C ARG A 8 18.48 4.93 -12.59
N ALA A 9 18.33 4.53 -13.86
CA ALA A 9 17.07 4.61 -14.56
C ALA A 9 16.02 3.66 -13.95
N GLN A 10 16.38 2.41 -13.64
CA GLN A 10 15.48 1.48 -12.96
C GLN A 10 14.98 2.00 -11.61
N THR A 11 15.87 2.57 -10.78
CA THR A 11 15.46 3.19 -9.51
C THR A 11 14.42 4.29 -9.73
N ARG A 12 14.58 5.12 -10.77
CA ARG A 12 13.60 6.17 -11.10
C ARG A 12 12.28 5.61 -11.61
N LEU A 13 12.28 4.47 -12.29
CA LEU A 13 11.05 3.82 -12.74
C LEU A 13 10.23 3.30 -11.53
N TRP A 14 10.88 2.77 -10.49
CA TRP A 14 10.20 2.44 -9.25
C TRP A 14 9.57 3.66 -8.57
N MET A 15 10.31 4.76 -8.47
CA MET A 15 9.79 6.00 -7.91
C MET A 15 8.62 6.55 -8.72
N LYS A 16 8.71 6.53 -10.05
CA LYS A 16 7.63 6.96 -10.94
C LYS A 16 6.38 6.09 -10.79
N ARG A 17 6.55 4.76 -10.71
CA ARG A 17 5.43 3.83 -10.48
C ARG A 17 4.74 4.11 -9.14
N VAL A 18 5.52 4.42 -8.10
CA VAL A 18 4.99 4.87 -6.82
C VAL A 18 4.15 6.13 -6.98
N ASP A 19 4.68 7.17 -7.62
CA ASP A 19 3.99 8.45 -7.73
C ASP A 19 2.70 8.36 -8.56
N GLU A 20 2.73 7.60 -9.65
CA GLU A 20 1.61 7.51 -10.61
C GLU A 20 0.53 6.51 -10.20
N PHE A 21 0.90 5.40 -9.55
CA PHE A 21 -0.02 4.27 -9.32
C PHE A 21 -0.15 3.89 -7.85
N LEU A 22 0.96 3.58 -7.18
CA LEU A 22 0.89 2.99 -5.84
C LEU A 22 0.49 4.01 -4.76
N HIS A 23 0.90 5.27 -4.88
CA HIS A 23 0.50 6.31 -3.93
C HIS A 23 -1.02 6.63 -4.00
N PRO A 24 -1.60 6.89 -5.18
CA PRO A 24 -3.05 6.99 -5.32
C PRO A 24 -3.78 5.69 -4.95
N GLY A 25 -3.21 4.53 -5.30
CA GLY A 25 -3.74 3.21 -4.95
C GLY A 25 -3.84 2.99 -3.45
N CYS A 26 -2.78 3.30 -2.72
CA CYS A 26 -2.70 3.23 -1.26
C CYS A 26 -3.83 4.03 -0.58
N THR A 27 -4.13 5.21 -1.10
CA THR A 27 -5.25 6.03 -0.63
C THR A 27 -6.58 5.31 -0.83
N THR A 28 -6.79 4.74 -2.01
CA THR A 28 -8.01 3.98 -2.36
C THR A 28 -8.22 2.81 -1.40
N VAL A 29 -7.25 1.90 -1.27
CA VAL A 29 -7.40 0.70 -0.43
C VAL A 29 -7.46 1.03 1.06
N THR A 30 -6.78 2.09 1.52
CA THR A 30 -6.89 2.55 2.91
C THR A 30 -8.31 3.08 3.19
N PHE A 31 -8.88 3.87 2.27
CA PHE A 31 -10.25 4.36 2.40
C PHE A 31 -11.30 3.26 2.28
N ALA A 32 -11.05 2.22 1.50
CA ALA A 32 -11.92 1.06 1.40
C ALA A 32 -11.89 0.14 2.64
N THR A 33 -10.85 0.23 3.47
CA THR A 33 -10.60 -0.66 4.61
C THR A 33 -10.61 0.10 5.95
N ALA A 34 -9.45 0.35 6.55
CA ALA A 34 -9.28 0.92 7.89
C ALA A 34 -9.97 2.28 8.07
N ASN A 35 -9.88 3.17 7.06
CA ASN A 35 -10.56 4.46 7.15
C ASN A 35 -12.07 4.33 6.97
N ARG A 36 -12.58 3.33 6.23
CA ARG A 36 -14.02 3.06 6.14
C ARG A 36 -14.59 2.72 7.50
N LYS A 37 -13.99 1.75 8.18
CA LYS A 37 -14.34 1.37 9.56
C LYS A 37 -14.44 2.61 10.45
N HIS A 38 -13.35 3.39 10.51
CA HIS A 38 -13.29 4.59 11.34
C HIS A 38 -14.37 5.63 10.98
N PHE A 39 -14.59 5.91 9.69
CA PHE A 39 -15.59 6.88 9.25
C PHE A 39 -17.01 6.45 9.61
N LEU A 40 -17.33 5.15 9.47
CA LEU A 40 -18.66 4.62 9.77
C LEU A 40 -18.93 4.52 11.28
N GLU A 41 -17.90 4.25 12.08
CA GLU A 41 -18.03 4.12 13.54
C GLU A 41 -18.07 5.48 14.27
N THR A 42 -17.41 6.51 13.72
CA THR A 42 -17.17 7.77 14.46
C THR A 42 -17.89 9.00 13.89
N MET A 43 -18.51 8.92 12.70
CA MET A 43 -19.10 10.09 12.04
C MET A 43 -20.53 9.84 11.55
N THR A 44 -21.41 10.82 11.75
CA THR A 44 -22.75 10.83 11.12
C THR A 44 -22.63 11.08 9.60
N PRO A 45 -23.69 10.81 8.80
CA PRO A 45 -23.71 11.18 7.39
C PRO A 45 -23.36 12.66 7.14
N GLU A 46 -23.91 13.59 7.93
CA GLU A 46 -23.68 15.04 7.77
C GLU A 46 -22.22 15.43 8.08
N GLN A 47 -21.64 14.83 9.12
CA GLN A 47 -20.22 15.04 9.47
C GLN A 47 -19.29 14.51 8.36
N ARG A 48 -19.64 13.37 7.74
CA ARG A 48 -18.90 12.85 6.58
C ARG A 48 -18.98 13.81 5.40
N GLU A 49 -20.17 14.34 5.09
CA GLU A 49 -20.35 15.35 4.04
C GLU A 49 -19.49 16.60 4.26
N GLU A 50 -19.48 17.14 5.48
CA GLU A 50 -18.64 18.29 5.84
C GLU A 50 -17.15 17.96 5.68
N ARG A 51 -16.73 16.77 6.14
CA ARG A 51 -15.36 16.28 6.00
C ARG A 51 -14.94 16.20 4.53
N TYR A 52 -15.82 15.70 3.65
CA TYR A 52 -15.56 15.66 2.21
C TYR A 52 -15.45 17.07 1.62
N ALA A 53 -16.33 17.99 2.00
CA ALA A 53 -16.36 19.36 1.48
C ALA A 53 -15.06 20.15 1.76
N ARG A 54 -14.34 19.82 2.84
CA ARG A 54 -13.04 20.44 3.17
C ARG A 54 -11.92 20.14 2.17
N ASN A 55 -12.03 19.07 1.37
CA ASN A 55 -11.03 18.73 0.37
C ASN A 55 -11.33 19.47 -0.95
N PRO A 56 -10.47 20.39 -1.42
CA PRO A 56 -10.75 21.15 -2.64
C PRO A 56 -10.71 20.31 -3.92
N ASN A 57 -10.02 19.15 -3.90
CA ASN A 57 -9.89 18.29 -5.08
C ASN A 57 -11.13 17.39 -5.25
N ALA A 58 -11.89 17.62 -6.33
CA ALA A 58 -13.13 16.91 -6.61
C ALA A 58 -12.96 15.41 -6.84
N GLU A 59 -11.89 15.00 -7.52
CA GLU A 59 -11.60 13.59 -7.77
C GLU A 59 -11.31 12.86 -6.44
N ARG A 60 -10.47 13.47 -5.57
CA ARG A 60 -10.17 12.90 -4.25
C ARG A 60 -11.42 12.77 -3.38
N ARG A 61 -12.34 13.75 -3.44
CA ARG A 61 -13.64 13.64 -2.75
C ARG A 61 -14.46 12.47 -3.26
N ALA A 62 -14.55 12.31 -4.58
CA ALA A 62 -15.31 11.22 -5.20
C ALA A 62 -14.77 9.85 -4.82
N ILE A 63 -13.44 9.64 -4.93
CA ILE A 63 -12.78 8.38 -4.53
C ILE A 63 -13.04 8.08 -3.06
N GLN A 64 -12.87 9.09 -2.19
CA GLN A 64 -13.07 8.90 -0.77
C GLN A 64 -14.52 8.47 -0.49
N ARG A 65 -15.51 9.18 -1.02
CA ARG A 65 -16.94 8.85 -0.86
C ARG A 65 -17.25 7.43 -1.29
N ASP A 66 -16.85 7.09 -2.52
CA ASP A 66 -17.05 5.78 -3.14
C ASP A 66 -16.45 4.65 -2.28
N CYS A 67 -15.23 4.84 -1.78
CA CYS A 67 -14.57 3.88 -0.90
C CYS A 67 -15.23 3.77 0.48
N ILE A 68 -15.71 4.87 1.07
CA ILE A 68 -16.44 4.80 2.37
C ILE A 68 -17.78 4.08 2.17
N GLU A 69 -18.49 4.35 1.09
CA GLU A 69 -19.82 3.78 0.81
C GLU A 69 -19.72 2.29 0.47
N HIS A 70 -18.89 1.94 -0.51
CA HIS A 70 -18.83 0.60 -1.09
C HIS A 70 -17.68 -0.27 -0.55
N GLY A 71 -16.75 0.29 0.23
CA GLY A 71 -15.63 -0.48 0.76
C GLY A 71 -14.76 -1.09 -0.34
N LEU A 72 -14.43 -2.36 -0.20
CA LEU A 72 -13.62 -3.08 -1.18
C LEU A 72 -14.36 -3.38 -2.50
N ASP A 73 -15.68 -3.19 -2.55
CA ASP A 73 -16.47 -3.29 -3.78
C ASP A 73 -16.44 -2.00 -4.62
N ALA A 74 -15.83 -0.92 -4.11
CA ALA A 74 -15.67 0.32 -4.84
C ALA A 74 -14.96 0.07 -6.20
N PRO A 75 -15.49 0.57 -7.34
CA PRO A 75 -14.99 0.25 -8.68
C PRO A 75 -13.48 0.43 -8.87
N ARG A 76 -12.86 1.41 -8.19
CA ARG A 76 -11.42 1.68 -8.28
C ARG A 76 -10.55 0.61 -7.60
N VAL A 77 -11.08 -0.11 -6.61
CA VAL A 77 -10.32 -1.09 -5.81
C VAL A 77 -9.79 -2.21 -6.70
N GLY A 78 -10.61 -2.75 -7.59
CA GLY A 78 -10.20 -3.83 -8.50
C GLY A 78 -8.97 -3.47 -9.33
N THR A 79 -8.97 -2.28 -9.93
CA THR A 79 -7.80 -1.77 -10.70
C THR A 79 -6.57 -1.60 -9.82
N VAL A 80 -6.73 -1.07 -8.61
CA VAL A 80 -5.61 -0.84 -7.68
C VAL A 80 -5.00 -2.16 -7.20
N VAL A 81 -5.83 -3.16 -6.90
CA VAL A 81 -5.35 -4.50 -6.50
C VAL A 81 -4.50 -5.11 -7.62
N LYS A 82 -4.95 -5.03 -8.88
CA LYS A 82 -4.17 -5.51 -10.04
C LYS A 82 -2.85 -4.75 -10.21
N GLN A 83 -2.84 -3.43 -10.00
CA GLN A 83 -1.61 -2.62 -10.04
C GLN A 83 -0.60 -3.03 -8.95
N TYR A 84 -1.06 -3.34 -7.74
CA TYR A 84 -0.20 -3.84 -6.68
C TYR A 84 0.30 -5.25 -6.98
N ASP A 85 -0.56 -6.13 -7.48
CA ASP A 85 -0.17 -7.50 -7.86
C ASP A 85 0.94 -7.50 -8.93
N GLU A 86 0.79 -6.68 -9.97
CA GLU A 86 1.82 -6.47 -11.00
C GLU A 86 3.12 -5.91 -10.40
N ALA A 87 3.01 -4.91 -9.51
CA ALA A 87 4.18 -4.34 -8.86
C ALA A 87 4.92 -5.37 -8.00
N PHE A 88 4.20 -6.23 -7.27
CA PHE A 88 4.81 -7.30 -6.47
C PHE A 88 5.41 -8.41 -7.34
N ALA A 89 4.80 -8.74 -8.49
CA ALA A 89 5.39 -9.64 -9.46
C ALA A 89 6.73 -9.08 -10.01
N ASP A 90 6.80 -7.78 -10.28
CA ASP A 90 8.03 -7.13 -10.71
C ASP A 90 9.09 -7.07 -9.61
N MET A 91 8.68 -6.81 -8.36
CA MET A 91 9.58 -6.88 -7.22
C MET A 91 10.16 -8.29 -7.07
N GLU A 92 9.32 -9.32 -7.14
CA GLU A 92 9.73 -10.71 -7.00
C GLU A 92 10.79 -11.09 -8.04
N ARG A 93 10.55 -10.73 -9.31
CA ARG A 93 11.51 -10.96 -10.41
C ARG A 93 12.83 -10.22 -10.20
N GLN A 94 12.77 -8.97 -9.77
CA GLN A 94 14.00 -8.19 -9.58
C GLN A 94 14.81 -8.65 -8.36
N LEU A 95 14.12 -9.07 -7.30
CA LEU A 95 14.73 -9.51 -6.05
C LEU A 95 15.28 -10.94 -6.13
N ASP A 96 14.95 -11.70 -7.18
CA ASP A 96 15.55 -13.00 -7.48
C ASP A 96 17.07 -12.87 -7.72
N ASP A 97 17.49 -11.84 -8.46
CA ASP A 97 18.89 -11.58 -8.77
C ASP A 97 19.55 -10.53 -7.84
N MET A 98 18.76 -9.75 -7.11
CA MET A 98 19.25 -8.57 -6.37
C MET A 98 18.80 -8.59 -4.91
N LYS A 99 19.72 -8.22 -4.02
CA LYS A 99 19.42 -8.09 -2.58
C LYS A 99 18.39 -6.99 -2.29
N TRP A 100 18.39 -5.91 -3.07
CA TRP A 100 17.53 -4.74 -2.88
C TRP A 100 16.98 -4.28 -4.24
N LEU A 101 15.85 -3.57 -4.23
CA LEU A 101 15.29 -2.94 -5.43
C LEU A 101 16.22 -1.87 -6.02
N SER A 102 17.11 -1.32 -5.20
CA SER A 102 18.16 -0.40 -5.65
C SER A 102 19.43 -1.11 -6.15
N GLY A 103 19.48 -2.45 -6.11
CA GLY A 103 20.60 -3.28 -6.55
C GLY A 103 21.29 -4.01 -5.39
N ARG A 104 22.62 -3.88 -5.30
CA ARG A 104 23.43 -4.56 -4.26
C ARG A 104 23.22 -3.96 -2.86
N ASP A 105 22.99 -2.66 -2.80
CA ASP A 105 22.84 -1.89 -1.57
C ASP A 105 21.44 -1.30 -1.46
N PHE A 106 20.99 -1.11 -0.22
CA PHE A 106 19.73 -0.46 0.10
C PHE A 106 19.72 0.98 -0.43
N GLY A 107 18.62 1.42 -1.06
CA GLY A 107 18.55 2.75 -1.64
C GLY A 107 17.15 3.26 -1.92
N LEU A 108 17.05 4.24 -2.83
CA LEU A 108 15.81 5.00 -3.05
C LEU A 108 14.65 4.17 -3.58
N ALA A 109 14.90 3.11 -4.36
CA ALA A 109 13.82 2.23 -4.83
C ALA A 109 13.22 1.44 -3.67
N ASP A 110 14.05 1.03 -2.72
CA ASP A 110 13.58 0.37 -1.51
C ASP A 110 12.80 1.36 -0.65
N ILE A 111 13.42 2.50 -0.34
CA ILE A 111 12.84 3.56 0.50
C ILE A 111 11.47 4.00 0.00
N CYS A 112 11.30 4.19 -1.31
CA CYS A 112 10.02 4.62 -1.86
C CYS A 112 8.94 3.54 -1.78
N MET A 113 9.29 2.25 -1.77
CA MET A 113 8.32 1.16 -1.65
C MET A 113 7.88 0.88 -0.22
N ILE A 114 8.74 1.13 0.78
CA ILE A 114 8.48 0.79 2.20
C ILE A 114 7.10 1.24 2.69
N PRO A 115 6.67 2.52 2.53
CA PRO A 115 5.40 2.98 3.10
C PRO A 115 4.19 2.23 2.52
N TYR A 116 4.28 1.77 1.27
CA TYR A 116 3.18 1.12 0.57
C TYR A 116 3.09 -0.36 0.95
N VAL A 117 4.21 -1.06 1.01
CA VAL A 117 4.22 -2.46 1.50
C VAL A 117 3.79 -2.51 2.97
N ASN A 118 4.32 -1.59 3.80
CA ASN A 118 3.92 -1.49 5.21
C ASN A 118 2.44 -1.13 5.38
N ARG A 119 1.90 -0.22 4.57
CA ARG A 119 0.46 0.07 4.65
C ARG A 119 -0.37 -1.15 4.30
N LEU A 120 -0.04 -1.86 3.21
CA LEU A 120 -0.78 -3.04 2.78
C LEU A 120 -0.74 -4.15 3.84
N SER A 121 0.39 -4.33 4.55
CA SER A 121 0.47 -5.30 5.65
C SER A 121 -0.43 -4.92 6.82
N LEU A 122 -0.58 -3.63 7.11
CA LEU A 122 -1.46 -3.14 8.17
C LEU A 122 -2.94 -3.35 7.84
N ILE A 123 -3.33 -3.32 6.56
CA ILE A 123 -4.72 -3.50 6.12
C ILE A 123 -5.02 -4.91 5.60
N ALA A 124 -4.28 -5.92 6.09
CA ALA A 124 -4.47 -7.34 5.78
C ALA A 124 -4.39 -7.70 4.29
N MET A 125 -3.62 -6.94 3.50
CA MET A 125 -3.37 -7.21 2.07
C MET A 125 -2.02 -7.90 1.82
N ASP A 126 -1.36 -8.40 2.87
CA ASP A 126 -0.03 -9.04 2.76
C ASP A 126 -0.03 -10.36 1.98
N SER A 127 -1.18 -11.01 1.83
CA SER A 127 -1.34 -12.20 0.99
C SER A 127 -0.97 -11.96 -0.49
N LEU A 128 -0.95 -10.68 -0.92
CA LEU A 128 -0.39 -10.26 -2.20
C LEU A 128 1.10 -10.57 -2.34
N TRP A 129 1.85 -10.88 -1.29
CA TRP A 129 3.22 -11.37 -1.45
C TRP A 129 3.55 -12.59 -0.59
N THR A 130 2.92 -12.75 0.57
CA THR A 130 3.24 -13.85 1.49
C THR A 130 2.88 -15.23 0.95
N ARG A 131 1.99 -15.33 -0.06
CA ARG A 131 1.55 -16.61 -0.62
C ARG A 131 2.56 -17.25 -1.57
N ASN A 132 3.17 -16.46 -2.45
CA ASN A 132 3.98 -16.99 -3.57
C ASN A 132 5.11 -16.06 -4.03
N ARG A 133 5.44 -15.02 -3.26
CA ARG A 133 6.52 -14.07 -3.56
C ARG A 133 7.53 -14.05 -2.41
N PRO A 134 8.31 -15.14 -2.25
CA PRO A 134 9.25 -15.28 -1.14
C PRO A 134 10.33 -14.19 -1.13
N ASN A 135 10.79 -13.73 -2.30
CA ASN A 135 11.82 -12.69 -2.36
C ASN A 135 11.28 -11.33 -1.88
N VAL A 136 10.01 -11.01 -2.16
CA VAL A 136 9.34 -9.83 -1.59
C VAL A 136 9.16 -9.97 -0.07
N THR A 137 8.78 -11.15 0.39
CA THR A 137 8.60 -11.45 1.82
C THR A 137 9.90 -11.25 2.60
N ASP A 138 10.99 -11.82 2.08
CA ASP A 138 12.34 -11.70 2.65
C ASP A 138 12.87 -10.26 2.54
N TRP A 139 12.62 -9.54 1.43
CA TRP A 139 12.93 -8.11 1.32
C TRP A 139 12.25 -7.28 2.41
N PHE A 140 10.97 -7.52 2.68
CA PHE A 140 10.24 -6.75 3.69
C PHE A 140 10.74 -7.08 5.10
N ALA A 141 11.05 -8.35 5.39
CA ALA A 141 11.69 -8.75 6.64
C ALA A 141 13.04 -8.04 6.84
N ARG A 142 13.88 -7.97 5.79
CA ARG A 142 15.14 -7.20 5.83
C ARG A 142 14.92 -5.72 6.07
N VAL A 143 13.89 -5.12 5.49
CA VAL A 143 13.51 -3.72 5.73
C VAL A 143 13.17 -3.51 7.22
N GLN A 144 12.29 -4.34 7.77
CA GLN A 144 11.81 -4.22 9.15
C GLN A 144 12.92 -4.41 10.19
N ALA A 145 13.92 -5.24 9.87
CA ALA A 145 15.10 -5.47 10.71
C ALA A 145 16.07 -4.27 10.77
N ARG A 146 15.89 -3.24 9.93
CA ARG A 146 16.79 -2.06 9.94
C ARG A 146 16.49 -1.17 11.14
N PRO A 147 17.50 -0.65 11.86
CA PRO A 147 17.29 0.33 12.93
C PRO A 147 16.50 1.56 12.47
N SER A 148 16.72 2.00 11.22
CA SER A 148 16.00 3.13 10.64
C SER A 148 14.50 2.88 10.48
N PHE A 149 14.07 1.64 10.30
CA PHE A 149 12.64 1.31 10.24
C PHE A 149 12.00 1.49 11.60
N GLN A 150 12.68 1.09 12.67
CA GLN A 150 12.19 1.29 14.03
C GLN A 150 12.05 2.78 14.35
N GLU A 151 13.11 3.56 14.07
CA GLU A 151 13.10 5.01 14.34
C GLU A 151 12.08 5.79 13.50
N ALA A 152 11.85 5.41 12.24
CA ALA A 152 11.01 6.18 11.32
C ALA A 152 9.55 5.69 11.26
N VAL A 153 9.28 4.43 11.56
CA VAL A 153 7.96 3.81 11.34
C VAL A 153 7.33 3.37 12.64
N THR A 154 7.94 2.45 13.39
CA THR A 154 7.27 1.81 14.54
C THR A 154 7.30 2.64 15.81
N ARG A 155 8.37 3.42 16.05
CA ARG A 155 8.55 4.25 17.26
C ARG A 155 7.37 5.20 17.53
N TRP A 156 6.67 5.62 16.48
CA TRP A 156 5.62 6.64 16.54
C TRP A 156 4.21 6.05 16.56
N MET A 157 4.05 4.73 16.44
CA MET A 157 2.74 4.09 16.43
C MET A 157 2.25 3.89 17.86
N THR A 158 1.08 4.45 18.15
CA THR A 158 0.34 4.22 19.40
C THR A 158 -0.58 3.01 19.28
N ASP A 159 -1.10 2.51 20.41
CA ASP A 159 -2.10 1.44 20.41
C ASP A 159 -3.35 1.85 19.61
N ASP A 160 -3.80 3.11 19.75
CA ASP A 160 -4.91 3.66 18.95
C ASP A 160 -4.61 3.64 17.45
N ASP A 161 -3.37 3.91 17.05
CA ASP A 161 -2.95 3.81 15.65
C ASP A 161 -3.02 2.36 15.16
N HIS A 162 -2.61 1.39 15.98
CA HIS A 162 -2.70 -0.03 15.65
C HIS A 162 -4.15 -0.50 15.50
N ASP A 163 -5.01 -0.16 16.46
CA ASP A 163 -6.43 -0.56 16.49
C ASP A 163 -7.23 -0.06 15.28
N ARG A 164 -6.87 1.14 14.79
CA ARG A 164 -7.44 1.71 13.58
C ARG A 164 -7.25 0.81 12.35
N PHE A 165 -6.12 0.11 12.25
CA PHE A 165 -5.80 -0.75 11.11
C PHE A 165 -6.26 -2.21 11.29
N ILE A 166 -6.86 -2.58 12.43
CA ILE A 166 -7.48 -3.89 12.60
C ILE A 166 -8.72 -3.98 11.71
N VAL A 167 -8.60 -4.75 10.63
CA VAL A 167 -9.63 -5.02 9.62
C VAL A 167 -9.89 -6.52 9.47
N PRO A 168 -11.09 -6.96 9.02
CA PRO A 168 -11.40 -8.38 8.86
C PRO A 168 -10.57 -9.01 7.74
N ARG A 169 -9.53 -9.79 8.11
CA ARG A 169 -8.60 -10.40 7.15
C ARG A 169 -9.29 -11.28 6.12
N ASP A 170 -10.23 -12.13 6.55
CA ASP A 170 -10.94 -13.05 5.64
C ASP A 170 -11.73 -12.31 4.55
N GLU A 171 -12.32 -11.16 4.90
CA GLU A 171 -13.04 -10.30 3.95
C GLU A 171 -12.06 -9.66 2.95
N VAL A 172 -10.97 -9.09 3.45
CA VAL A 172 -9.93 -8.47 2.61
C VAL A 172 -9.33 -9.49 1.65
N GLU A 173 -8.88 -10.63 2.17
CA GLU A 173 -8.26 -11.69 1.36
C GLU A 173 -9.26 -12.27 0.35
N GLY A 174 -10.51 -12.54 0.78
CA GLY A 174 -11.57 -13.01 -0.10
C GLY A 174 -11.74 -12.08 -1.31
N LYS A 175 -11.81 -10.77 -1.07
CA LYS A 175 -11.98 -9.79 -2.14
C LYS A 175 -10.75 -9.64 -3.03
N LEU A 176 -9.55 -9.68 -2.47
CA LEU A 176 -8.31 -9.65 -3.26
C LEU A 176 -8.29 -10.80 -4.28
N TRP A 177 -8.62 -12.01 -3.85
CA TRP A 177 -8.56 -13.19 -4.70
C TRP A 177 -9.74 -13.30 -5.66
N GLU A 178 -10.91 -12.75 -5.32
CA GLU A 178 -12.00 -12.55 -6.28
C GLU A 178 -11.54 -11.67 -7.45
N VAL A 179 -10.88 -10.54 -7.16
CA VAL A 179 -10.38 -9.60 -8.19
C VAL A 179 -9.31 -10.22 -9.08
N LEU A 180 -8.42 -11.04 -8.50
CA LEU A 180 -7.27 -11.64 -9.19
C LEU A 180 -7.58 -12.97 -9.89
N ALA A 181 -8.76 -13.57 -9.67
CA ALA A 181 -9.20 -14.77 -10.37
C ALA A 181 -9.64 -14.52 -11.84
N VAL A 182 -9.68 -13.26 -12.27
CA VAL A 182 -10.14 -12.79 -13.60
C VAL A 182 -8.98 -12.23 -14.41
#